data_AF-A0A940L2T9-F1
#
_entry.id   AF-A0A940L2T9-F1
#
_cell.length_a   1.000
_cell.length_b   1.000
_cell.length_c   1.000
_cell.angle_alpha   90.00
_cell.angle_beta   90.00
_cell.angle_gamma   90.00
#
_symmetry.space_group_name_H-M   'P 1'
#
loop_
_entity.id
_entity.type
_entity.pdbx_description
1 polymer ?
#
loop_
_entity_poly.entity_id
_entity_poly.type
_entity_poly.pdbx_seq_one_letter_code
_entity_poly.pdbx_strand_id
1 'polypeptide(L)'
;MLLSVFRETYSVSMTADEKSQQSGPALSPIHAWHYDMLIDNVRNEFYEKIIRENVRDKIVLEIGAGSGIMSVLAIRHGAKQVICCEKNPLLAMAAELLFKRLGLSDKITIIKQYSTEIPTDAIPKVDVVLHEIFASDPFAEDVIHSLRDAKRFMKPDAIFLPEGIQLVYQAVRGHALRQELKYAGIELTEMTQLLGQVHPALRNNQNPGFPNKTYFLPKVTMESLVKNSYDYLETNPDLIGVDAIELTYKIYHGATEMQAAPFGLLAENRHWSTIFFYKTNLNTDQLQFSLENDEMKLAVN
;
A
#
# COMPACT_ATOMS: atom_id res chain seq x y z
N MET A 1 -13.81 5.98 27.52
CA MET A 1 -12.98 4.76 27.64
C MET A 1 -11.86 4.76 26.61
N LEU A 2 -12.11 4.76 25.29
CA LEU A 2 -11.03 4.86 24.28
C LEU A 2 -10.16 6.12 24.42
N LEU A 3 -10.79 7.30 24.55
CA LEU A 3 -10.07 8.57 24.75
C LEU A 3 -9.28 8.65 26.06
N SER A 4 -9.75 7.99 27.13
CA SER A 4 -9.06 7.98 28.42
C SER A 4 -7.86 7.03 28.39
N VAL A 5 -8.01 5.85 27.78
CA VAL A 5 -6.91 4.89 27.61
C VAL A 5 -5.89 5.38 26.57
N PHE A 6 -6.33 6.13 25.54
CA PHE A 6 -5.45 6.81 24.59
C PHE A 6 -4.52 7.79 25.31
N ARG A 7 -5.06 8.61 26.23
CA ARG A 7 -4.25 9.54 27.04
C ARG A 7 -3.28 8.82 27.98
N GLU A 8 -3.70 7.71 28.59
CA GLU A 8 -2.85 6.92 29.49
C GLU A 8 -1.74 6.16 28.74
N THR A 9 -2.05 5.58 27.58
CA THR A 9 -1.08 4.76 26.82
C THR A 9 -0.07 5.64 26.09
N TYR A 10 -0.52 6.75 25.49
CA TYR A 10 0.35 7.69 24.78
C TYR A 10 1.34 8.39 25.73
N SER A 11 0.92 8.67 26.97
CA SER A 11 1.81 9.27 27.98
C SER A 11 2.85 8.29 28.55
N VAL A 12 2.62 6.99 28.43
CA VAL A 12 3.55 5.92 28.87
C VAL A 12 4.59 5.59 27.79
N SER A 13 4.25 5.72 26.50
CA SER A 13 5.16 5.40 25.38
C SER A 13 6.20 6.49 25.05
N MET A 14 6.08 7.69 25.63
CA MET A 14 7.02 8.79 25.36
C MET A 14 8.25 8.75 26.28
N THR A 15 9.43 8.96 25.69
CA THR A 15 10.70 9.19 26.38
C THR A 15 10.67 10.51 27.18
N ALA A 16 11.59 10.66 28.13
CA ALA A 16 11.68 11.86 28.96
C ALA A 16 11.96 13.13 28.12
N ASP A 17 12.73 13.00 27.03
CA ASP A 17 13.05 14.10 26.11
C ASP A 17 11.83 14.51 25.27
N GLU A 18 11.05 13.55 24.76
CA GLU A 18 9.81 13.82 24.01
C GLU A 18 8.74 14.53 24.87
N LYS A 19 8.69 14.24 26.17
CA LYS A 19 7.80 14.93 27.12
C LYS A 19 8.18 16.39 27.34
N SER A 20 9.45 16.73 27.19
CA SER A 20 9.99 18.08 27.45
C SER A 20 9.86 19.04 26.26
N GLN A 21 9.72 18.51 25.04
CA GLN A 21 9.68 19.29 23.78
C GLN A 21 8.25 19.59 23.28
N GLN A 22 7.21 19.12 23.98
CA GLN A 22 5.84 19.21 23.48
C GLN A 22 5.17 20.55 23.86
N SER A 23 5.32 21.55 23.00
CA SER A 23 4.60 22.84 23.06
C SER A 23 3.44 22.90 22.05
N GLY A 24 2.60 21.86 22.02
CA GLY A 24 1.40 21.78 21.16
C GLY A 24 0.57 20.52 21.44
N PRO A 25 -0.67 20.42 20.94
CA PRO A 25 -1.46 19.19 21.08
C PRO A 25 -0.70 18.04 20.40
N ALA A 26 -0.48 16.96 21.14
CA ALA A 26 0.13 15.74 20.60
C ALA A 26 -0.59 15.30 19.32
N LEU A 27 0.09 15.34 18.18
CA LEU A 27 -0.41 14.75 16.94
C LEU A 27 -0.65 13.25 17.18
N SER A 28 -1.80 12.74 16.73
CA SER A 28 -2.15 11.32 16.87
C SER A 28 -1.08 10.46 16.17
N PRO A 29 -0.56 9.39 16.82
CA PRO A 29 0.39 8.46 16.18
C PRO A 29 -0.34 7.52 15.20
N ILE A 30 -1.66 7.60 15.13
CA ILE A 30 -2.48 6.98 14.09
C ILE A 30 -2.73 8.07 13.05
N HIS A 31 -2.22 7.84 11.86
CA HIS A 31 -2.40 8.75 10.74
C HIS A 31 -3.85 8.77 10.24
N ALA A 32 -4.28 9.92 9.70
CA ALA A 32 -5.64 10.14 9.21
C ALA A 32 -6.08 9.16 8.11
N TRP A 33 -5.15 8.62 7.32
CA TRP A 33 -5.48 7.66 6.26
C TRP A 33 -6.12 6.36 6.75
N HIS A 34 -6.02 6.02 8.04
CA HIS A 34 -6.80 4.90 8.61
C HIS A 34 -8.32 5.14 8.51
N TYR A 35 -8.76 6.38 8.60
CA TYR A 35 -10.16 6.74 8.38
C TYR A 35 -10.53 6.57 6.90
N ASP A 36 -9.70 7.10 6.00
CA ASP A 36 -9.91 7.01 4.55
C ASP A 36 -9.99 5.54 4.09
N MET A 37 -9.10 4.67 4.60
CA MET A 37 -9.15 3.23 4.35
C MET A 37 -10.44 2.56 4.83
N LEU A 38 -10.99 2.99 5.97
CA LEU A 38 -12.22 2.41 6.51
C LEU A 38 -13.46 2.78 5.68
N ILE A 39 -13.43 3.92 4.99
CA ILE A 39 -14.54 4.38 4.12
C ILE A 39 -14.29 4.11 2.63
N ASP A 40 -13.13 3.58 2.26
CA ASP A 40 -12.81 3.16 0.89
C ASP A 40 -13.57 1.88 0.53
N ASN A 41 -14.78 2.05 -0.03
CA ASN A 41 -15.64 0.93 -0.42
C ASN A 41 -14.98 0.04 -1.48
N VAL A 42 -14.21 0.60 -2.41
CA VAL A 42 -13.58 -0.21 -3.48
C VAL A 42 -12.55 -1.15 -2.88
N ARG A 43 -11.72 -0.65 -1.96
CA ARG A 43 -10.78 -1.47 -1.17
C ARG A 43 -11.50 -2.50 -0.34
N ASN A 44 -12.50 -2.08 0.43
CA ASN A 44 -13.19 -2.98 1.36
C ASN A 44 -13.95 -4.09 0.62
N GLU A 45 -14.61 -3.79 -0.49
CA GLU A 45 -15.28 -4.79 -1.34
C GLU A 45 -14.29 -5.78 -1.97
N PHE A 46 -13.13 -5.31 -2.42
CA PHE A 46 -12.07 -6.18 -2.93
C PHE A 46 -11.61 -7.18 -1.86
N TYR A 47 -11.23 -6.68 -0.66
CA TYR A 47 -10.75 -7.53 0.42
C TYR A 47 -11.84 -8.48 0.93
N GLU A 48 -13.05 -7.99 1.15
CA GLU A 48 -14.17 -8.85 1.58
C GLU A 48 -14.44 -9.98 0.58
N LYS A 49 -14.38 -9.70 -0.72
CA LYS A 49 -14.59 -10.72 -1.76
C LYS A 49 -13.51 -11.81 -1.71
N ILE A 50 -12.23 -11.44 -1.70
CA ILE A 50 -11.15 -12.44 -1.68
C ILE A 50 -11.13 -13.22 -0.37
N ILE A 51 -11.45 -12.58 0.76
CA ILE A 51 -11.59 -13.24 2.06
C ILE A 51 -12.74 -14.25 2.00
N ARG A 52 -13.93 -13.82 1.59
CA ARG A 52 -15.13 -14.66 1.52
C ARG A 52 -14.92 -15.95 0.72
N GLU A 53 -14.19 -15.86 -0.38
CA GLU A 53 -13.96 -16.98 -1.30
C GLU A 53 -12.90 -17.96 -0.77
N ASN A 54 -12.02 -17.53 0.15
CA ASN A 54 -10.79 -18.28 0.44
C ASN A 54 -10.58 -18.67 1.91
N VAL A 55 -11.34 -18.18 2.89
CA VAL A 55 -11.02 -18.40 4.32
C VAL A 55 -11.84 -19.45 5.05
N ARG A 56 -12.91 -20.01 4.44
CA ARG A 56 -13.79 -20.96 5.13
C ARG A 56 -13.01 -22.17 5.67
N ASP A 57 -13.24 -22.51 6.94
CA ASP A 57 -12.63 -23.60 7.71
C ASP A 57 -11.10 -23.54 7.83
N LYS A 58 -10.49 -22.39 7.51
CA LYS A 58 -9.04 -22.17 7.53
C LYS A 58 -8.55 -21.42 8.76
N ILE A 59 -7.29 -21.61 9.10
CA ILE A 59 -6.54 -20.78 10.05
C ILE A 59 -5.85 -19.68 9.24
N VAL A 60 -6.10 -18.42 9.61
CA VAL A 60 -5.58 -17.24 8.91
C VAL A 60 -4.54 -16.53 9.79
N LEU A 61 -3.38 -16.18 9.22
CA LEU A 61 -2.47 -15.18 9.77
C LEU A 61 -2.73 -13.84 9.06
N GLU A 62 -3.11 -12.80 9.79
CA GLU A 62 -3.21 -11.43 9.26
C GLU A 62 -2.01 -10.59 9.68
N ILE A 63 -1.28 -10.03 8.71
CA ILE A 63 -0.13 -9.15 8.94
C ILE A 63 -0.55 -7.71 8.66
N GLY A 64 -0.35 -6.83 9.64
CA GLY A 64 -0.81 -5.43 9.57
C GLY A 64 -2.29 -5.32 9.89
N ALA A 65 -2.71 -5.82 11.07
CA ALA A 65 -4.14 -5.92 11.39
C ALA A 65 -4.84 -4.56 11.49
N GLY A 66 -4.10 -3.48 11.77
CA GLY A 66 -4.66 -2.16 11.98
C GLY A 66 -5.77 -2.18 13.02
N SER A 67 -6.97 -1.75 12.62
CA SER A 67 -8.17 -1.77 13.49
C SER A 67 -8.86 -3.14 13.62
N GLY A 68 -8.35 -4.17 12.94
CA GLY A 68 -8.84 -5.55 13.01
C GLY A 68 -10.05 -5.85 12.12
N ILE A 69 -10.44 -4.96 11.21
CA ILE A 69 -11.65 -5.15 10.40
C ILE A 69 -11.56 -6.39 9.50
N MET A 70 -10.40 -6.69 8.90
CA MET A 70 -10.27 -7.86 8.03
C MET A 70 -10.30 -9.17 8.82
N SER A 71 -9.71 -9.22 10.03
CA SER A 71 -9.86 -10.34 10.97
C SER A 71 -11.33 -10.66 11.23
N VAL A 72 -12.15 -9.62 11.47
CA VAL A 72 -13.59 -9.78 11.70
C VAL A 72 -14.29 -10.31 10.45
N LEU A 73 -13.97 -9.79 9.26
CA LEU A 73 -14.52 -10.29 8.00
C LEU A 73 -14.15 -11.75 7.76
N ALA A 74 -12.92 -12.16 8.06
CA ALA A 74 -12.47 -13.53 7.92
C ALA A 74 -13.30 -14.48 8.80
N ILE A 75 -13.50 -14.16 10.09
CA ILE A 75 -14.36 -14.96 10.97
C ILE A 75 -15.81 -14.99 10.50
N ARG A 76 -16.36 -13.85 10.04
CA ARG A 76 -17.73 -13.78 9.50
C ARG A 76 -17.94 -14.67 8.27
N HIS A 77 -16.91 -14.83 7.45
CA HIS A 77 -16.94 -15.71 6.27
C HIS A 77 -16.51 -17.16 6.56
N GLY A 78 -16.37 -17.52 7.84
CA GLY A 78 -16.21 -18.91 8.27
C GLY A 78 -14.76 -19.33 8.46
N ALA A 79 -13.81 -18.40 8.61
CA ALA A 79 -12.48 -18.77 9.11
C ALA A 79 -12.60 -19.47 10.46
N LYS A 80 -11.83 -20.56 10.62
CA LYS A 80 -11.81 -21.35 11.85
C LYS A 80 -11.21 -20.56 13.00
N GLN A 81 -10.12 -19.86 12.72
CA GLN A 81 -9.38 -19.01 13.64
C GLN A 81 -8.61 -17.95 12.86
N VAL A 82 -8.46 -16.77 13.45
CA VAL A 82 -7.56 -15.73 12.95
C VAL A 82 -6.52 -15.43 14.02
N ILE A 83 -5.25 -15.43 13.63
CA ILE A 83 -4.15 -14.85 14.38
C ILE A 83 -3.74 -13.60 13.62
N CYS A 84 -3.75 -12.43 14.26
CA CYS A 84 -3.36 -11.19 13.60
C CYS A 84 -2.24 -10.50 14.38
N CYS A 85 -1.39 -9.75 13.68
CA CYS A 85 -0.34 -8.97 14.31
C CYS A 85 -0.39 -7.49 13.91
N GLU A 86 -0.19 -6.62 14.90
CA GLU A 86 -0.15 -5.17 14.73
C GLU A 86 0.86 -4.58 15.71
N LYS A 87 1.85 -3.86 15.17
CA LYS A 87 2.92 -3.25 15.97
C LYS A 87 2.46 -2.00 16.71
N ASN A 88 1.53 -1.24 16.12
CA ASN A 88 1.07 0.02 16.68
C ASN A 88 0.17 -0.29 17.87
N PRO A 89 0.59 0.07 19.10
CA PRO A 89 -0.11 -0.36 20.32
C PRO A 89 -1.54 0.18 20.40
N LEU A 90 -1.83 1.33 19.78
CA LEU A 90 -3.17 1.91 19.78
C LEU A 90 -4.10 1.23 18.78
N LEU A 91 -3.60 0.89 17.59
CA LEU A 91 -4.36 0.11 16.62
C LEU A 91 -4.63 -1.29 17.15
N ALA A 92 -3.61 -1.94 17.71
CA ALA A 92 -3.76 -3.25 18.32
C ALA A 92 -4.78 -3.25 19.48
N MET A 93 -4.78 -2.20 20.30
CA MET A 93 -5.81 -2.03 21.33
C MET A 93 -7.20 -1.79 20.74
N ALA A 94 -7.32 -0.98 19.69
CA ALA A 94 -8.59 -0.74 19.02
C ALA A 94 -9.18 -2.04 18.44
N ALA A 95 -8.34 -2.87 17.82
CA ALA A 95 -8.69 -4.19 17.33
C ALA A 95 -9.13 -5.12 18.47
N GLU A 96 -8.37 -5.20 19.58
CA GLU A 96 -8.73 -6.00 20.76
C GLU A 96 -10.10 -5.60 21.34
N LEU A 97 -10.37 -4.30 21.46
CA LEU A 97 -11.66 -3.77 21.89
C LEU A 97 -12.79 -4.11 20.90
N LEU A 98 -12.51 -4.04 19.60
CA LEU A 98 -13.45 -4.43 18.56
C LEU A 98 -13.83 -5.92 18.69
N PHE A 99 -12.83 -6.80 18.83
CA PHE A 99 -13.05 -8.24 18.96
C PHE A 99 -13.86 -8.58 20.20
N LYS A 100 -13.52 -7.97 21.34
CA LYS A 100 -14.27 -8.14 22.60
C LYS A 100 -15.72 -7.69 22.45
N ARG A 101 -15.95 -6.51 21.86
CA ARG A 101 -17.31 -5.96 21.65
C ARG A 101 -18.16 -6.86 20.76
N LEU A 102 -17.56 -7.55 19.79
CA LEU A 102 -18.25 -8.47 18.88
C LEU A 102 -18.35 -9.90 19.43
N GLY A 103 -17.79 -10.18 20.62
CA GLY A 103 -17.76 -11.54 21.18
C GLY A 103 -16.89 -12.51 20.39
N LEU A 104 -15.83 -12.01 19.73
CA LEU A 104 -14.96 -12.78 18.84
C LEU A 104 -13.58 -13.11 19.45
N SER A 105 -13.34 -12.76 20.71
CA SER A 105 -12.05 -12.96 21.39
C SER A 105 -11.58 -14.42 21.45
N ASP A 106 -12.50 -15.39 21.41
CA ASP A 106 -12.16 -16.82 21.38
C ASP A 106 -11.72 -17.32 19.99
N LYS A 107 -11.96 -16.52 18.95
CA LYS A 107 -11.67 -16.87 17.54
C LYS A 107 -10.58 -16.01 16.91
N ILE A 108 -10.32 -14.83 17.45
CA ILE A 108 -9.32 -13.88 16.94
C ILE A 108 -8.31 -13.60 18.05
N THR A 109 -7.04 -13.91 17.79
CA THR A 109 -5.92 -13.60 18.68
C THR A 109 -5.08 -12.48 18.06
N ILE A 110 -4.86 -11.39 18.81
CA ILE A 110 -3.98 -10.31 18.38
C ILE A 110 -2.63 -10.37 19.09
N ILE A 111 -1.55 -10.29 18.32
CA ILE A 111 -0.16 -10.22 18.78
C ILE A 111 0.34 -8.79 18.54
N LYS A 112 0.77 -8.11 19.61
CA LYS A 112 1.07 -6.66 19.62
C LYS A 112 2.53 -6.38 19.22
N GLN A 113 2.97 -6.89 18.07
CA GLN A 113 4.36 -6.81 17.59
C GLN A 113 4.45 -6.98 16.07
N TYR A 114 5.65 -6.85 15.49
CA TYR A 114 5.88 -7.18 14.08
C TYR A 114 5.74 -8.69 13.83
N SER A 115 5.29 -9.08 12.63
CA SER A 115 5.21 -10.49 12.23
C SER A 115 6.56 -11.22 12.35
N THR A 116 7.65 -10.52 12.01
CA THR A 116 9.04 -10.99 12.02
C THR A 116 9.56 -11.31 13.43
N GLU A 117 8.97 -10.72 14.47
CA GLU A 117 9.35 -10.92 15.87
C GLU A 117 8.58 -12.07 16.55
N ILE A 118 7.57 -12.66 15.88
CA ILE A 118 6.79 -13.78 16.41
C ILE A 118 7.64 -15.06 16.43
N PRO A 119 7.87 -15.73 17.57
CA PRO A 119 8.55 -17.01 17.58
C PRO A 119 7.82 -18.06 16.74
N THR A 120 8.56 -18.90 16.00
CA THR A 120 7.98 -19.89 15.08
C THR A 120 6.99 -20.86 15.74
N ASP A 121 7.19 -21.18 17.02
CA ASP A 121 6.37 -22.08 17.83
C ASP A 121 5.24 -21.36 18.59
N ALA A 122 5.17 -20.03 18.54
CA ALA A 122 4.15 -19.25 19.24
C ALA A 122 2.76 -19.37 18.60
N ILE A 123 2.67 -19.74 17.32
CA ILE A 123 1.40 -19.84 16.59
C ILE A 123 1.35 -21.13 15.76
N PRO A 124 0.16 -21.72 15.51
CA PRO A 124 0.04 -22.90 14.67
C PRO A 124 0.38 -22.57 13.21
N LYS A 125 0.65 -23.62 12.42
CA LYS A 125 0.73 -23.49 10.97
C LYS A 125 -0.59 -23.01 10.38
N VAL A 126 -0.53 -22.02 9.48
CA VAL A 126 -1.70 -21.36 8.89
C VAL A 126 -1.94 -21.77 7.44
N ASP A 127 -3.19 -21.70 7.01
CA ASP A 127 -3.63 -22.02 5.64
C ASP A 127 -3.64 -20.77 4.73
N VAL A 128 -3.73 -19.58 5.33
CA VAL A 128 -3.81 -18.30 4.61
C VAL A 128 -2.96 -17.26 5.35
N VAL A 129 -2.15 -16.52 4.60
CA VAL A 129 -1.55 -15.27 5.04
C VAL A 129 -2.29 -14.12 4.37
N LEU A 130 -3.13 -13.44 5.13
CA LEU A 130 -3.82 -12.22 4.73
C LEU A 130 -2.93 -11.02 5.07
N HIS A 131 -2.78 -10.07 4.16
CA HIS A 131 -1.97 -8.89 4.43
C HIS A 131 -2.53 -7.65 3.76
N GLU A 132 -2.38 -6.53 4.44
CA GLU A 132 -2.57 -5.21 3.88
C GLU A 132 -1.49 -4.27 4.43
N ILE A 133 -0.28 -4.47 3.92
CA ILE A 133 0.93 -3.70 4.23
C ILE A 133 1.47 -3.10 2.93
N PHE A 134 0.56 -2.44 2.20
CA PHE A 134 0.85 -1.79 0.94
C PHE A 134 0.79 -0.28 1.14
N ALA A 135 1.71 0.45 0.51
CA ALA A 135 1.70 1.90 0.43
C ALA A 135 1.49 2.38 -1.02
N SER A 136 1.63 3.68 -1.28
CA SER A 136 1.63 4.22 -2.65
C SER A 136 2.75 3.59 -3.50
N ASP A 137 3.90 3.31 -2.88
CA ASP A 137 4.84 2.30 -3.36
C ASP A 137 4.40 0.94 -2.82
N PRO A 138 4.07 -0.04 -3.69
CA PRO A 138 3.63 -1.34 -3.24
C PRO A 138 4.71 -2.09 -2.43
N PHE A 139 5.96 -1.66 -2.41
CA PHE A 139 7.05 -2.35 -1.71
C PHE A 139 7.56 -1.69 -0.43
N ALA A 140 7.26 -0.40 -0.19
CA ALA A 140 7.91 0.41 0.85
C ALA A 140 7.64 -0.02 2.30
N GLU A 141 6.59 -0.79 2.59
CA GLU A 141 6.25 -1.24 3.95
C GLU A 141 6.84 -2.62 4.29
N ASP A 142 8.06 -2.91 3.82
CA ASP A 142 8.75 -4.18 4.04
C ASP A 142 7.89 -5.41 3.66
N VAL A 143 7.01 -5.27 2.67
CA VAL A 143 6.02 -6.31 2.32
C VAL A 143 6.73 -7.60 1.92
N ILE A 144 7.80 -7.51 1.14
CA ILE A 144 8.52 -8.70 0.66
C ILE A 144 9.24 -9.37 1.83
N HIS A 145 9.90 -8.60 2.69
CA HIS A 145 10.55 -9.14 3.87
C HIS A 145 9.55 -9.83 4.82
N SER A 146 8.43 -9.16 5.10
CA SER A 146 7.36 -9.66 5.98
C SER A 146 6.71 -10.93 5.44
N LEU A 147 6.39 -10.99 4.14
CA LEU A 147 5.79 -12.17 3.52
C LEU A 147 6.79 -13.32 3.34
N ARG A 148 8.06 -13.01 3.08
CA ARG A 148 9.13 -14.02 3.05
C ARG A 148 9.30 -14.68 4.41
N ASP A 149 9.31 -13.89 5.48
CA ASP A 149 9.38 -14.41 6.84
C ASP A 149 8.13 -15.23 7.21
N ALA A 150 6.93 -14.75 6.81
CA ALA A 150 5.67 -15.42 7.09
C ALA A 150 5.58 -16.87 6.58
N LYS A 151 6.41 -17.24 5.58
CA LYS A 151 6.57 -18.63 5.12
C LYS A 151 6.86 -19.61 6.25
N ARG A 152 7.54 -19.19 7.33
CA ARG A 152 7.81 -20.05 8.50
C ARG A 152 6.54 -20.48 9.23
N PHE A 153 5.43 -19.76 9.06
CA PHE A 153 4.11 -20.08 9.63
C PHE A 153 3.20 -20.80 8.65
N MET A 154 3.51 -20.81 7.36
CA MET A 154 2.64 -21.39 6.33
C MET A 154 2.67 -22.92 6.31
N LYS A 155 1.51 -23.53 6.06
CA LYS A 155 1.40 -24.92 5.59
C LYS A 155 1.91 -25.03 4.13
N PRO A 156 2.24 -26.24 3.64
CA PRO A 156 2.75 -26.42 2.28
C PRO A 156 1.82 -25.92 1.16
N ASP A 157 0.51 -25.96 1.39
CA ASP A 157 -0.56 -25.55 0.47
C ASP A 157 -1.20 -24.20 0.82
N ALA A 158 -0.59 -23.47 1.76
CA ALA A 158 -1.08 -22.16 2.16
C ALA A 158 -0.89 -21.11 1.07
N ILE A 159 -1.75 -20.10 1.09
CA ILE A 159 -1.78 -19.02 0.08
C ILE A 159 -1.62 -17.65 0.71
N PHE A 160 -1.12 -16.69 -0.07
CA PHE A 160 -1.20 -15.27 0.25
C PHE A 160 -2.52 -14.68 -0.25
N LEU A 161 -3.10 -13.75 0.51
CA LEU A 161 -4.23 -12.92 0.11
C LEU A 161 -3.86 -11.44 0.32
N PRO A 162 -3.86 -10.61 -0.74
CA PRO A 162 -4.00 -10.96 -2.17
C PRO A 162 -2.87 -11.86 -2.70
N GLU A 163 -3.07 -12.53 -3.84
CA GLU A 163 -2.06 -13.46 -4.38
C GLU A 163 -0.91 -12.78 -5.13
N GLY A 164 -1.11 -11.54 -5.59
CA GLY A 164 -0.16 -10.89 -6.47
C GLY A 164 -0.44 -9.41 -6.76
N ILE A 165 0.51 -8.81 -7.46
CA ILE A 165 0.46 -7.41 -7.91
C ILE A 165 0.72 -7.29 -9.41
N GLN A 166 0.29 -6.17 -9.98
CA GLN A 166 0.61 -5.77 -11.34
C GLN A 166 0.97 -4.29 -11.34
N LEU A 167 2.19 -3.94 -11.72
CA LEU A 167 2.55 -2.54 -11.94
C LEU A 167 1.84 -2.02 -13.19
N VAL A 168 1.36 -0.79 -13.13
CA VAL A 168 0.61 -0.12 -14.19
C VAL A 168 1.13 1.30 -14.32
N TYR A 169 1.52 1.72 -15.52
CA TYR A 169 2.04 3.07 -15.73
C TYR A 169 1.33 3.82 -16.87
N GLN A 170 1.40 5.15 -16.82
CA GLN A 170 1.06 6.04 -17.93
C GLN A 170 2.28 6.84 -18.36
N ALA A 171 2.46 6.90 -19.67
CA ALA A 171 3.34 7.85 -20.31
C ALA A 171 2.66 9.23 -20.32
N VAL A 172 3.16 10.17 -19.52
CA VAL A 172 2.60 11.51 -19.39
C VAL A 172 3.39 12.50 -20.25
N ARG A 173 2.67 13.18 -21.15
CA ARG A 173 3.20 14.30 -21.96
C ARG A 173 2.51 15.58 -21.49
N GLY A 174 3.29 16.62 -21.17
CA GLY A 174 2.72 17.82 -20.56
C GLY A 174 3.41 19.08 -21.01
N HIS A 175 2.64 20.02 -21.59
CA HIS A 175 3.16 21.36 -21.94
C HIS A 175 3.71 22.07 -20.70
N ALA A 176 3.01 22.00 -19.56
CA ALA A 176 3.43 22.63 -18.30
C ALA A 176 4.70 21.98 -17.69
N LEU A 177 4.98 20.71 -18.02
CA LEU A 177 6.23 20.05 -17.61
C LEU A 177 7.44 20.57 -18.42
N ARG A 178 7.21 21.04 -19.65
CA ARG A 178 8.24 21.61 -20.54
C ARG A 178 8.31 23.13 -20.52
N GLN A 179 7.34 23.80 -19.90
CA GLN A 179 7.18 25.24 -20.01
C GLN A 179 8.21 25.96 -19.16
N GLU A 180 9.07 26.74 -19.80
CA GLU A 180 9.86 27.74 -19.10
C GLU A 180 8.96 28.94 -18.76
N LEU A 181 8.68 29.15 -17.47
CA LEU A 181 7.88 30.28 -17.02
C LEU A 181 8.79 31.33 -16.39
N LYS A 182 8.65 32.58 -16.86
CA LYS A 182 9.31 33.74 -16.25
C LYS A 182 8.31 34.84 -15.98
N TYR A 183 8.39 35.44 -14.80
CA TYR A 183 7.64 36.64 -14.44
C TYR A 183 8.58 37.71 -13.91
N ALA A 184 8.53 38.92 -14.50
CA ALA A 184 9.42 40.03 -14.14
C ALA A 184 10.92 39.66 -14.13
N GLY A 185 11.35 38.76 -15.02
CA GLY A 185 12.73 38.28 -15.11
C GLY A 185 13.09 37.19 -14.09
N ILE A 186 12.17 36.79 -13.21
CA ILE A 186 12.35 35.70 -12.25
C ILE A 186 11.94 34.37 -12.90
N GLU A 187 12.78 33.36 -12.74
CA GLU A 187 12.58 31.99 -13.19
C GLU A 187 11.61 31.25 -12.26
N LEU A 188 10.57 30.63 -12.83
CA LEU A 188 9.51 29.92 -12.09
C LEU A 188 9.31 28.48 -12.58
N THR A 189 10.25 27.92 -13.34
CA THR A 189 10.06 26.62 -14.00
C THR A 189 9.91 25.49 -12.99
N GLU A 190 10.70 25.50 -11.91
CA GLU A 190 10.59 24.50 -10.84
C GLU A 190 9.18 24.49 -10.22
N MET A 191 8.59 25.67 -10.01
CA MET A 191 7.22 25.78 -9.50
C MET A 191 6.21 25.21 -10.49
N THR A 192 6.34 25.49 -11.78
CA THR A 192 5.43 24.93 -12.80
C THR A 192 5.57 23.42 -12.96
N GLN A 193 6.79 22.89 -12.82
CA GLN A 193 7.03 21.44 -12.84
C GLN A 193 6.43 20.76 -11.62
N LEU A 194 6.60 21.33 -10.43
CA LEU A 194 5.96 20.84 -9.21
C LEU A 194 4.43 20.85 -9.33
N LEU A 195 3.85 21.94 -9.84
CA LEU A 195 2.41 22.04 -10.07
C LEU A 195 1.93 21.01 -11.11
N GLY A 196 2.71 20.76 -12.17
CA GLY A 196 2.46 19.68 -13.13
C GLY A 196 2.45 18.30 -12.46
N GLN A 197 3.31 18.05 -11.48
CA GLN A 197 3.33 16.79 -10.73
C GLN A 197 2.14 16.59 -9.81
N VAL A 198 1.45 17.64 -9.36
CA VAL A 198 0.33 17.51 -8.40
C VAL A 198 -1.03 17.86 -8.99
N HIS A 199 -1.07 18.56 -10.13
CA HIS A 199 -2.31 19.07 -10.71
C HIS A 199 -2.58 18.45 -12.10
N PRO A 200 -3.48 17.45 -12.20
CA PRO A 200 -3.76 16.75 -13.45
C PRO A 200 -4.14 17.65 -14.63
N ALA A 201 -4.81 18.79 -14.37
CA ALA A 201 -5.14 19.76 -15.42
C ALA A 201 -3.92 20.43 -16.07
N LEU A 202 -2.77 20.44 -15.39
CA LEU A 202 -1.50 20.94 -15.93
C LEU A 202 -0.72 19.85 -16.66
N ARG A 203 -1.00 18.58 -16.36
CA ARG A 203 -0.49 17.41 -17.09
C ARG A 203 -1.21 17.25 -18.43
N ASN A 204 -2.49 17.64 -18.46
CA ASN A 204 -3.42 17.33 -19.52
C ASN A 204 -3.90 18.63 -20.19
N ASN A 205 -3.08 19.20 -21.10
CA ASN A 205 -3.67 20.10 -22.07
C ASN A 205 -4.27 19.18 -23.14
N GLN A 206 -5.59 19.19 -23.30
CA GLN A 206 -6.31 18.37 -24.28
C GLN A 206 -5.73 18.57 -25.69
N ASN A 207 -4.69 17.82 -26.03
CA ASN A 207 -4.08 17.83 -27.34
C ASN A 207 -4.57 16.54 -28.02
N PRO A 208 -5.53 16.63 -28.95
CA PRO A 208 -6.20 15.46 -29.52
C PRO A 208 -5.26 14.44 -30.19
N GLY A 209 -3.98 14.79 -30.43
CA GLY A 209 -2.98 13.93 -31.05
C GLY A 209 -2.22 12.97 -30.13
N PHE A 210 -2.25 13.11 -28.80
CA PHE A 210 -1.48 12.26 -27.88
C PHE A 210 -2.22 11.97 -26.56
N PRO A 211 -3.21 11.06 -26.54
CA PRO A 211 -3.85 10.64 -25.30
C PRO A 211 -2.86 9.91 -24.37
N ASN A 212 -2.93 10.16 -23.06
CA ASN A 212 -2.19 9.37 -22.07
C ASN A 212 -2.66 7.91 -22.15
N LYS A 213 -1.79 7.02 -22.62
CA LYS A 213 -2.05 5.59 -22.74
C LYS A 213 -1.52 4.86 -21.51
N THR A 214 -2.33 3.92 -21.02
CA THR A 214 -1.99 3.08 -19.88
C THR A 214 -1.37 1.77 -20.34
N TYR A 215 -0.29 1.37 -19.68
CA TYR A 215 0.44 0.13 -19.91
C TYR A 215 0.43 -0.72 -18.66
N PHE A 216 0.37 -2.02 -18.85
CA PHE A 216 0.27 -3.00 -17.78
C PHE A 216 1.49 -3.91 -17.86
N LEU A 217 2.32 -3.90 -16.81
CA LEU A 217 3.42 -4.84 -16.70
C LEU A 217 2.88 -6.25 -16.41
N PRO A 218 3.69 -7.31 -16.53
CA PRO A 218 3.27 -8.65 -16.17
C PRO A 218 2.77 -8.74 -14.72
N LYS A 219 1.73 -9.56 -14.51
CA LYS A 219 1.27 -9.93 -13.17
C LYS A 219 2.33 -10.78 -12.47
N VAL A 220 2.65 -10.46 -11.22
CA VAL A 220 3.63 -11.20 -10.41
C VAL A 220 2.98 -11.62 -9.09
N THR A 221 3.11 -12.90 -8.75
CA THR A 221 2.57 -13.44 -7.51
C THR A 221 3.47 -13.10 -6.31
N MET A 222 2.88 -13.01 -5.12
CA MET A 222 3.61 -12.90 -3.86
C MET A 222 4.59 -14.07 -3.69
N GLU A 223 4.18 -15.28 -4.09
CA GLU A 223 5.04 -16.47 -4.13
C GLU A 223 6.32 -16.27 -4.96
N SER A 224 6.22 -15.57 -6.09
CA SER A 224 7.38 -15.26 -6.93
C SER A 224 8.21 -14.14 -6.31
N LEU A 225 7.58 -13.09 -5.79
CA LEU A 225 8.25 -11.91 -5.18
C LEU A 225 9.00 -12.25 -3.89
N VAL A 226 8.52 -13.21 -3.09
CA VAL A 226 9.27 -13.61 -1.89
C VAL A 226 10.47 -14.48 -2.24
N LYS A 227 10.44 -15.20 -3.37
CA LYS A 227 11.54 -16.05 -3.85
C LYS A 227 12.59 -15.29 -4.65
N ASN A 228 12.14 -14.33 -5.46
CA ASN A 228 12.95 -13.55 -6.39
C ASN A 228 12.76 -12.06 -6.12
N SER A 229 13.73 -11.21 -6.42
CA SER A 229 13.48 -9.76 -6.48
C SER A 229 12.56 -9.41 -7.65
N TYR A 230 12.06 -8.17 -7.68
CA TYR A 230 11.41 -7.62 -8.87
C TYR A 230 12.48 -6.94 -9.74
N ASP A 231 12.58 -7.37 -11.00
CA ASP A 231 13.49 -6.79 -11.99
C ASP A 231 12.90 -7.00 -13.39
N TYR A 232 12.37 -5.93 -13.98
CA TYR A 232 11.65 -5.99 -15.25
C TYR A 232 12.06 -4.86 -16.20
N LEU A 233 12.57 -5.26 -17.36
CA LEU A 233 12.88 -4.36 -18.48
C LEU A 233 11.65 -4.25 -19.39
N GLU A 234 11.05 -3.07 -19.43
CA GLU A 234 10.01 -2.70 -20.37
C GLU A 234 10.62 -2.08 -21.63
N THR A 235 10.17 -2.50 -22.80
CA THR A 235 10.47 -1.83 -24.07
C THR A 235 9.17 -1.34 -24.71
N ASN A 236 8.99 -0.02 -24.77
CA ASN A 236 7.77 0.61 -25.25
C ASN A 236 8.09 1.87 -26.10
N PRO A 237 7.87 1.82 -27.43
CA PRO A 237 8.11 2.94 -28.33
C PRO A 237 7.33 4.22 -27.98
N ASP A 238 6.19 4.08 -27.29
CA ASP A 238 5.37 5.22 -26.86
C ASP A 238 6.02 6.04 -25.73
N LEU A 239 7.19 5.62 -25.23
CA LEU A 239 8.00 6.35 -24.24
C LEU A 239 8.84 7.48 -24.86
N ILE A 240 9.11 7.44 -26.16
CA ILE A 240 9.88 8.50 -26.82
C ILE A 240 9.11 9.83 -26.74
N GLY A 241 9.81 10.86 -26.26
CA GLY A 241 9.26 12.20 -26.07
C GLY A 241 8.23 12.29 -24.94
N VAL A 242 8.27 11.37 -23.96
CA VAL A 242 7.49 11.46 -22.71
C VAL A 242 8.19 12.39 -21.71
N ASP A 243 7.41 13.04 -20.85
CA ASP A 243 7.91 14.01 -19.86
C ASP A 243 7.87 13.50 -18.43
N ALA A 244 7.03 12.52 -18.17
CA ALA A 244 6.97 11.82 -16.91
C ALA A 244 6.34 10.44 -17.06
N ILE A 245 6.66 9.56 -16.12
CA ILE A 245 5.99 8.27 -15.93
C ILE A 245 5.18 8.37 -14.65
N GLU A 246 3.85 8.27 -14.78
CA GLU A 246 2.95 8.12 -13.64
C GLU A 246 2.73 6.63 -13.41
N LEU A 247 2.94 6.16 -12.19
CA LEU A 247 2.93 4.74 -11.84
C LEU A 247 1.94 4.47 -10.72
N THR A 248 1.23 3.35 -10.83
CA THR A 248 0.41 2.75 -9.78
C THR A 248 0.50 1.23 -9.89
N TYR A 249 -0.30 0.52 -9.13
CA TYR A 249 -0.36 -0.92 -9.20
C TYR A 249 -1.79 -1.42 -9.00
N LYS A 250 -2.01 -2.66 -9.42
CA LYS A 250 -3.17 -3.45 -9.05
C LYS A 250 -2.75 -4.53 -8.08
N ILE A 251 -3.61 -4.84 -7.12
CA ILE A 251 -3.59 -6.10 -6.36
C ILE A 251 -4.66 -7.04 -6.93
N TYR A 252 -4.41 -8.34 -6.91
CA TYR A 252 -5.37 -9.31 -7.44
C TYR A 252 -5.38 -10.65 -6.68
N HIS A 253 -6.48 -11.37 -6.85
CA HIS A 253 -6.66 -12.78 -6.48
C HIS A 253 -7.63 -13.44 -7.46
N GLY A 254 -7.14 -14.41 -8.24
CA GLY A 254 -7.82 -14.98 -9.39
C GLY A 254 -8.26 -13.90 -10.37
N ALA A 255 -9.56 -13.84 -10.65
CA ALA A 255 -10.16 -12.84 -11.53
C ALA A 255 -10.53 -11.52 -10.81
N THR A 256 -10.40 -11.46 -9.48
CA THR A 256 -10.70 -10.26 -8.70
C THR A 256 -9.47 -9.37 -8.66
N GLU A 257 -9.62 -8.10 -9.05
CA GLU A 257 -8.52 -7.12 -9.03
C GLU A 257 -9.01 -5.75 -8.57
N MET A 258 -8.09 -4.99 -7.99
CA MET A 258 -8.30 -3.60 -7.62
C MET A 258 -7.06 -2.80 -7.98
N GLN A 259 -7.25 -1.64 -8.62
CA GLN A 259 -6.20 -0.64 -8.78
C GLN A 259 -6.09 0.22 -7.52
N ALA A 260 -4.86 0.39 -7.01
CA ALA A 260 -4.57 1.11 -5.78
C ALA A 260 -4.93 2.59 -5.88
N ALA A 261 -4.44 3.27 -6.93
CA ALA A 261 -4.75 4.66 -7.21
C ALA A 261 -5.13 4.87 -8.69
N PRO A 262 -6.20 5.60 -9.02
CA PRO A 262 -6.49 5.97 -10.41
C PRO A 262 -5.47 7.02 -10.90
N PHE A 263 -5.16 6.99 -12.20
CA PHE A 263 -4.31 8.01 -12.82
C PHE A 263 -5.01 9.36 -12.90
N GLY A 264 -4.23 10.44 -12.78
CA GLY A 264 -4.72 11.79 -13.11
C GLY A 264 -5.84 12.32 -12.22
N LEU A 265 -6.05 11.74 -11.04
CA LEU A 265 -7.00 12.22 -10.05
C LEU A 265 -6.28 12.38 -8.71
N LEU A 266 -6.54 13.49 -8.01
CA LEU A 266 -6.58 13.45 -6.55
C LEU A 266 -7.82 12.61 -6.24
N ALA A 267 -7.62 11.31 -6.11
CA ALA A 267 -8.74 10.39 -5.95
C ALA A 267 -9.46 10.72 -4.63
N GLU A 268 -10.64 11.35 -4.73
CA GLU A 268 -11.46 11.64 -3.57
C GLU A 268 -11.73 10.32 -2.83
N ASN A 269 -11.36 10.28 -1.55
CA ASN A 269 -11.50 9.11 -0.65
C ASN A 269 -10.61 7.89 -0.94
N ARG A 270 -9.45 8.06 -1.58
CA ARG A 270 -8.41 7.01 -1.63
C ARG A 270 -7.15 7.46 -0.91
N HIS A 271 -6.59 6.57 -0.11
CA HIS A 271 -5.41 6.84 0.69
C HIS A 271 -4.09 6.61 -0.06
N TRP A 272 -4.07 5.67 -1.03
CA TRP A 272 -2.93 5.50 -1.93
C TRP A 272 -2.93 6.54 -3.05
N SER A 273 -1.72 6.94 -3.43
CA SER A 273 -1.45 7.85 -4.54
C SER A 273 -0.61 7.16 -5.62
N THR A 274 -0.61 7.74 -6.81
CA THR A 274 0.34 7.36 -7.86
C THR A 274 1.75 7.87 -7.53
N ILE A 275 2.78 7.15 -7.97
CA ILE A 275 4.17 7.63 -7.95
C ILE A 275 4.46 8.35 -9.27
N PHE A 276 5.16 9.47 -9.21
CA PHE A 276 5.48 10.28 -10.37
C PHE A 276 6.99 10.34 -10.58
N PHE A 277 7.46 9.82 -11.72
CA PHE A 277 8.86 9.89 -12.11
C PHE A 277 9.02 10.95 -13.20
N TYR A 278 9.67 12.05 -12.83
CA TYR A 278 9.90 13.16 -13.74
C TYR A 278 11.15 12.91 -14.61
N LYS A 279 10.97 12.91 -15.93
CA LYS A 279 12.04 12.73 -16.93
C LYS A 279 11.61 13.40 -18.23
N THR A 280 12.04 14.65 -18.42
CA THR A 280 11.67 15.43 -19.61
C THR A 280 12.29 14.88 -20.87
N ASN A 281 11.48 14.79 -21.92
CA ASN A 281 11.89 14.42 -23.27
C ASN A 281 12.73 13.12 -23.32
N LEU A 282 12.16 12.03 -22.81
CA LEU A 282 12.74 10.68 -22.89
C LEU A 282 13.18 10.35 -24.32
N ASN A 283 14.45 9.97 -24.47
CA ASN A 283 15.08 9.61 -25.75
C ASN A 283 15.27 8.10 -25.93
N THR A 284 14.70 7.31 -25.02
CA THR A 284 14.75 5.85 -25.02
C THR A 284 13.34 5.26 -24.95
N ASP A 285 13.19 4.06 -25.48
CA ASP A 285 12.00 3.22 -25.33
C ASP A 285 12.14 2.21 -24.19
N GLN A 286 13.18 2.32 -23.35
CA GLN A 286 13.45 1.36 -22.28
C GLN A 286 13.24 1.95 -20.87
N LEU A 287 12.50 1.23 -20.05
CA LEU A 287 12.36 1.46 -18.61
C LEU A 287 12.72 0.20 -17.84
N GLN A 288 13.59 0.32 -16.85
CA GLN A 288 13.87 -0.76 -15.91
C GLN A 288 13.13 -0.49 -14.59
N PHE A 289 12.25 -1.40 -14.22
CA PHE A 289 11.61 -1.42 -12.92
C PHE A 289 12.34 -2.46 -12.06
N SER A 290 13.06 -2.01 -11.04
CA SER A 290 13.80 -2.88 -10.13
C SER A 290 13.41 -2.62 -8.68
N LEU A 291 13.71 -3.58 -7.83
CA LEU A 291 13.62 -3.41 -6.38
C LEU A 291 15.02 -3.25 -5.79
N GLU A 292 15.25 -2.16 -5.06
CA GLU A 292 16.48 -1.91 -4.32
C GLU A 292 16.14 -1.50 -2.89
N ASN A 293 16.62 -2.25 -1.89
CA ASN A 293 16.33 -2.03 -0.47
C ASN A 293 14.81 -1.94 -0.16
N ASP A 294 14.03 -2.86 -0.74
CA ASP A 294 12.56 -2.90 -0.60
C ASP A 294 11.82 -1.64 -1.13
N GLU A 295 12.50 -0.80 -1.90
CA GLU A 295 11.89 0.33 -2.62
C GLU A 295 11.91 0.08 -4.13
N MET A 296 10.84 0.52 -4.80
CA MET A 296 10.81 0.48 -6.25
C MET A 296 11.72 1.55 -6.84
N LYS A 297 12.58 1.13 -7.77
CA LYS A 297 13.40 2.03 -8.58
C LYS A 297 12.95 1.95 -10.03
N LEU A 298 12.96 3.12 -10.67
CA LEU A 298 12.77 3.28 -12.10
C LEU A 298 14.04 3.83 -12.70
N ALA A 299 14.73 3.04 -13.50
CA ALA A 299 15.83 3.50 -14.33
C ALA A 299 15.38 3.66 -15.80
N VAL A 300 15.99 4.64 -16.45
CA VAL A 300 15.78 4.95 -17.87
C VAL A 300 17.06 4.55 -18.58
N ASN A 301 16.99 3.52 -19.42
CA ASN A 301 18.17 2.89 -20.04
C ASN A 301 18.40 3.37 -21.47
#